data_AF-A0A2G9N4F7-F1
#
_entry.id   AF-A0A2G9N4F7-F1
#
_cell.length_a   1.000
_cell.length_b   1.000
_cell.length_c   1.000
_cell.angle_alpha   90.00
_cell.angle_beta   90.00
_cell.angle_gamma   90.00
#
_symmetry.space_group_name_H-M   'P 1'
#
loop_
_entity.id
_entity.type
_entity.pdbx_description
1 polymer ?
#
loop_
_entity_poly.entity_id
_entity_poly.type
_entity_poly.pdbx_seq_one_letter_code
_entity_poly.pdbx_strand_id
1 'polypeptide(L)'
;MKDEAELYLQRAENELAAAQILFDISNNPKLQKEQFKLEKNFTFYSLVISNSYYCIFNSAKAILMEGDIKTGSPEVHRKTIGAFEMYLVKTGKLDVELLKIYKKMIIRAEELLGIFSREKGKRGEFTYQKLPQANKEPAKESLDNAYTFFKNINKVLRK
;
A
#
# COMPACT_ATOMS: atom_id res chain seq x y z
N MET A 1 7.24 14.08 -16.22
CA MET A 1 6.41 12.84 -16.16
C MET A 1 7.08 11.78 -15.31
N LYS A 2 8.37 11.44 -15.54
CA LYS A 2 9.18 10.70 -14.55
C LYS A 2 9.15 11.31 -13.15
N ASP A 3 9.17 12.64 -13.06
CA ASP A 3 9.11 13.35 -11.77
C ASP A 3 7.79 13.13 -11.02
N GLU A 4 6.66 12.98 -11.73
CA GLU A 4 5.36 12.69 -11.11
C GLU A 4 5.28 11.23 -10.65
N ALA A 5 5.81 10.28 -11.43
CA ALA A 5 5.89 8.88 -11.03
C ALA A 5 6.74 8.70 -9.77
N GLU A 6 7.90 9.35 -9.72
CA GLU A 6 8.80 9.34 -8.55
C GLU A 6 8.13 10.00 -7.34
N LEU A 7 7.42 11.11 -7.51
CA LEU A 7 6.64 11.75 -6.45
C LEU A 7 5.64 10.76 -5.81
N TYR A 8 4.88 10.02 -6.61
CA TYR A 8 3.94 9.02 -6.07
C TYR A 8 4.67 7.86 -5.41
N LEU A 9 5.82 7.44 -5.92
CA LEU A 9 6.61 6.36 -5.34
C LEU A 9 7.18 6.76 -3.96
N GLN A 10 7.71 7.98 -3.83
CA GLN A 10 8.16 8.54 -2.55
C GLN A 10 7.01 8.67 -1.55
N ARG A 11 5.83 9.10 -2.01
CA ARG A 11 4.63 9.10 -1.16
C ARG A 11 4.30 7.69 -0.69
N ALA A 12 4.34 6.69 -1.56
CA ALA A 12 4.09 5.30 -1.18
C ALA A 12 5.09 4.78 -0.13
N GLU A 13 6.37 5.13 -0.26
CA GLU A 13 7.43 4.78 0.68
C GLU A 13 7.20 5.41 2.06
N ASN A 14 6.83 6.71 2.10
CA ASN A 14 6.50 7.40 3.34
C ASN A 14 5.29 6.79 4.06
N GLU A 15 4.25 6.43 3.32
CA GLU A 15 3.06 5.77 3.87
C GLU A 15 3.42 4.37 4.45
N LEU A 16 4.30 3.63 3.78
CA LEU A 16 4.79 2.34 4.27
C LEU A 16 5.59 2.50 5.57
N ALA A 17 6.50 3.48 5.61
CA ALA A 17 7.29 3.78 6.79
C ALA A 17 6.40 4.21 7.96
N ALA A 18 5.41 5.06 7.72
CA ALA A 18 4.44 5.47 8.72
C ALA A 18 3.63 4.27 9.25
N ALA A 19 3.13 3.40 8.37
CA ALA A 19 2.41 2.19 8.76
C ALA A 19 3.26 1.27 9.65
N GLN A 20 4.54 1.06 9.30
CA GLN A 20 5.47 0.26 10.09
C GLN A 20 5.71 0.86 11.48
N ILE A 21 6.05 2.15 11.55
CA ILE A 21 6.30 2.85 12.81
C ILE A 21 5.07 2.78 13.73
N LEU A 22 3.88 3.06 13.18
CA LEU A 22 2.64 3.03 13.94
C LEU A 22 2.32 1.62 14.46
N PHE A 23 2.59 0.58 13.67
CA PHE A 23 2.43 -0.81 14.10
C PHE A 23 3.38 -1.16 15.24
N ASP A 24 4.66 -0.78 15.13
CA ASP A 24 5.67 -1.08 16.14
C ASP A 24 5.38 -0.34 17.46
N ILE A 25 5.01 0.94 17.39
CA ILE A 25 4.59 1.72 18.57
C ILE A 25 3.37 1.06 19.23
N SER A 26 2.36 0.67 18.45
CA SER A 26 1.13 0.03 18.97
C SER A 26 1.41 -1.27 19.73
N ASN A 27 2.47 -1.99 19.37
CA ASN A 27 2.86 -3.25 19.99
C ASN A 27 3.92 -3.09 21.09
N ASN A 28 4.34 -1.87 21.41
CA ASN A 28 5.43 -1.62 22.36
C ASN A 28 5.02 -0.63 23.47
N PRO A 29 4.33 -1.11 24.53
CA PRO A 29 3.96 -0.29 25.68
C PRO A 29 5.16 0.37 26.37
N LYS A 30 6.32 -0.30 26.38
CA LYS A 30 7.56 0.23 26.95
C LYS A 30 8.02 1.47 26.19
N LEU A 31 8.08 1.40 24.86
CA LEU A 31 8.42 2.55 24.02
C LEU A 31 7.42 3.69 24.21
N GLN A 32 6.12 3.41 24.26
CA GLN A 32 5.09 4.42 24.51
C GLN A 32 5.29 5.16 25.84
N LYS A 33 5.59 4.43 26.92
CA LYS A 33 5.76 5.01 28.25
C LYS A 33 7.13 5.68 28.42
N GLU A 34 8.21 5.03 28.01
CA GLU A 34 9.57 5.46 28.32
C GLU A 34 10.09 6.50 27.33
N GLN A 35 9.80 6.35 26.03
CA GLN A 35 10.27 7.27 24.99
C GLN A 35 9.27 8.37 24.71
N PHE A 36 8.00 8.02 24.50
CA PHE A 36 6.96 8.98 24.12
C PHE A 36 6.20 9.58 25.31
N LYS A 37 6.49 9.15 26.54
CA LYS A 37 5.89 9.65 27.78
C LYS A 37 4.35 9.62 27.77
N LEU A 38 3.76 8.62 27.11
CA LEU A 38 2.31 8.45 27.05
C LEU A 38 1.79 7.89 28.39
N GLU A 39 0.75 8.51 28.93
CA GLU A 39 0.13 8.11 30.21
C GLU A 39 -0.64 6.79 30.13
N LYS A 40 -1.05 6.39 28.91
CA LYS A 40 -1.83 5.20 28.62
C LYS A 40 -1.25 4.47 27.41
N ASN A 41 -1.60 3.20 27.27
CA ASN A 41 -1.28 2.42 26.08
C ASN A 41 -2.27 2.75 24.97
N PHE A 42 -1.76 3.13 23.80
CA PHE A 42 -2.52 3.41 22.59
C PHE A 42 -2.31 2.30 21.55
N THR A 43 -3.33 2.10 20.73
CA THR A 43 -3.25 1.23 19.56
C THR A 43 -3.64 2.03 18.32
N PHE A 44 -2.78 2.04 17.33
CA PHE A 44 -2.90 2.80 16.09
C PHE A 44 -3.23 1.91 14.89
N TYR A 45 -3.76 0.70 15.13
CA TYR A 45 -3.99 -0.31 14.09
C TYR A 45 -4.88 0.18 12.94
N SER A 46 -5.91 1.00 13.22
CA SER A 46 -6.72 1.60 12.15
C SER A 46 -5.93 2.58 11.26
N LEU A 47 -4.93 3.28 11.83
CA LEU A 47 -4.02 4.12 11.04
C LEU A 47 -3.05 3.27 10.23
N VAL A 48 -2.57 2.15 10.76
CA VAL A 48 -1.74 1.18 10.00
C VAL A 48 -2.48 0.73 8.75
N ILE A 49 -3.73 0.28 8.87
CA ILE A 49 -4.57 -0.15 7.74
C ILE A 49 -4.71 0.98 6.71
N SER A 50 -4.98 2.22 7.15
CA SER A 50 -5.15 3.36 6.25
C SER A 50 -3.85 3.70 5.50
N ASN A 51 -2.72 3.79 6.20
CA ASN A 51 -1.42 4.11 5.59
C ASN A 51 -0.97 2.97 4.65
N SER A 52 -1.20 1.71 5.02
CA SER A 52 -0.98 0.56 4.14
C SER A 52 -1.77 0.65 2.83
N TYR A 53 -3.06 1.02 2.90
CA TYR A 53 -3.85 1.26 1.69
C TYR A 53 -3.27 2.41 0.84
N TYR A 54 -2.89 3.52 1.46
CA TYR A 54 -2.33 4.66 0.72
C TYR A 54 -0.96 4.38 0.13
N CYS A 55 -0.14 3.53 0.76
CA CYS A 55 1.07 2.99 0.16
C CYS A 55 0.77 2.25 -1.15
N ILE A 56 -0.20 1.32 -1.13
CA ILE A 56 -0.62 0.56 -2.31
C ILE A 56 -1.19 1.48 -3.38
N PHE A 57 -2.08 2.40 -3.01
CA PHE A 57 -2.70 3.34 -3.92
C PHE A 57 -1.68 4.24 -4.62
N ASN A 58 -0.73 4.82 -3.87
CA ASN A 58 0.31 5.66 -4.46
C ASN A 58 1.31 4.83 -5.29
N SER A 59 1.62 3.59 -4.89
CA SER A 59 2.40 2.67 -5.72
C SER A 59 1.73 2.42 -7.07
N ALA A 60 0.42 2.14 -7.07
CA ALA A 60 -0.36 1.95 -8.29
C ALA A 60 -0.38 3.22 -9.15
N LYS A 61 -0.51 4.41 -8.54
CA LYS A 61 -0.41 5.68 -9.27
C LYS A 61 0.96 5.89 -9.90
N ALA A 62 2.04 5.54 -9.20
CA ALA A 62 3.40 5.68 -9.72
C ALA A 62 3.59 4.87 -11.01
N ILE A 63 3.21 3.59 -11.01
CA ILE A 63 3.38 2.73 -12.20
C ILE A 63 2.43 3.06 -13.34
N LEU A 64 1.22 3.57 -13.04
CA LEU A 64 0.33 4.08 -14.07
C LEU A 64 0.90 5.36 -14.71
N MET A 65 1.49 6.24 -13.90
CA MET A 65 2.11 7.47 -14.39
C MET A 65 3.35 7.20 -15.25
N GLU A 66 4.15 6.17 -14.93
CA GLU A 66 5.25 5.73 -15.81
C GLU A 66 4.76 5.28 -17.20
N GLY A 67 3.49 4.87 -17.30
CA GLY A 67 2.81 4.57 -18.56
C GLY A 67 1.96 5.72 -19.12
N ASP A 68 2.11 6.95 -18.61
CA ASP A 68 1.32 8.14 -18.96
C ASP A 68 -0.20 7.99 -18.74
N ILE A 69 -0.61 7.09 -17.85
CA ILE A 69 -2.02 6.84 -17.52
C ILE A 69 -2.40 7.65 -16.28
N LYS A 70 -3.14 8.73 -16.48
CA LYS A 70 -3.59 9.62 -15.41
C LYS A 70 -4.93 9.18 -14.83
N THR A 71 -5.03 9.22 -13.51
CA THR A 71 -6.29 9.06 -12.77
C THR A 71 -6.47 10.23 -11.80
N GLY A 72 -7.66 10.81 -11.82
CA GLY A 72 -7.99 12.04 -11.08
C GLY A 72 -9.44 12.06 -10.61
N SER A 73 -9.79 13.11 -9.87
CA SER A 73 -11.12 13.31 -9.31
C SER A 73 -12.21 13.49 -10.38
N PRO A 74 -13.49 13.19 -10.07
CA PRO A 74 -13.97 12.50 -8.87
C PRO A 74 -13.65 10.99 -8.88
N GLU A 75 -13.89 10.28 -7.78
CA GLU A 75 -13.73 8.82 -7.65
C GLU A 75 -12.33 8.27 -7.97
N VAL A 76 -11.28 9.03 -7.65
CA VAL A 76 -9.90 8.67 -7.99
C VAL A 76 -9.53 7.24 -7.58
N HIS A 77 -9.95 6.78 -6.39
CA HIS A 77 -9.68 5.42 -5.91
C HIS A 77 -10.28 4.30 -6.78
N ARG A 78 -11.49 4.52 -7.33
CA ARG A 78 -12.14 3.56 -8.24
C ARG A 78 -11.43 3.57 -9.59
N LYS A 79 -11.14 4.77 -10.11
CA LYS A 79 -10.45 4.95 -11.39
C LYS A 79 -9.03 4.37 -11.38
N THR A 80 -8.27 4.54 -10.30
CA THR A 80 -6.91 4.00 -10.16
C THR A 80 -6.90 2.47 -10.18
N ILE A 81 -7.81 1.80 -9.46
CA ILE A 81 -7.92 0.34 -9.53
C ILE A 81 -8.30 -0.12 -10.94
N GLY A 82 -9.32 0.50 -11.55
CA GLY A 82 -9.75 0.12 -12.89
C GLY A 82 -8.65 0.32 -13.95
N ALA A 83 -7.88 1.41 -13.85
CA ALA A 83 -6.74 1.65 -14.73
C ALA A 83 -5.61 0.64 -14.49
N PHE A 84 -5.32 0.30 -13.22
CA PHE A 84 -4.33 -0.72 -12.90
C PHE A 84 -4.69 -2.07 -13.51
N GLU A 85 -5.94 -2.51 -13.34
CA GLU A 85 -6.46 -3.73 -13.95
C GLU A 85 -6.38 -3.67 -15.48
N MET A 86 -6.93 -2.62 -16.09
CA MET A 86 -7.08 -2.51 -17.54
C MET A 86 -5.74 -2.43 -18.28
N TYR A 87 -4.78 -1.66 -17.75
CA TYR A 87 -3.56 -1.33 -18.49
C TYR A 87 -2.33 -2.11 -18.05
N LEU A 88 -2.30 -2.66 -16.83
CA LEU A 88 -1.13 -3.38 -16.29
C LEU A 88 -1.38 -4.88 -16.15
N VAL A 89 -2.59 -5.27 -15.72
CA VAL A 89 -2.93 -6.69 -15.48
C VAL A 89 -3.45 -7.37 -16.73
N LYS A 90 -4.56 -6.88 -17.32
CA LYS A 90 -5.20 -7.50 -18.50
C LYS A 90 -4.32 -7.51 -19.75
N THR A 91 -3.41 -6.55 -19.86
CA THR A 91 -2.44 -6.48 -20.96
C THR A 91 -1.25 -7.43 -20.76
N GLY A 92 -1.08 -8.01 -19.56
CA GLY A 92 0.11 -8.78 -19.18
C GLY A 92 1.38 -7.93 -18.98
N LYS A 93 1.29 -6.60 -19.12
CA LYS A 93 2.45 -5.71 -19.07
C LYS A 93 3.22 -5.84 -17.75
N LEU A 94 2.52 -5.90 -16.64
CA LEU A 94 3.16 -6.01 -15.32
C LEU A 94 3.78 -7.39 -15.09
N ASP A 95 3.14 -8.47 -15.54
CA ASP A 95 3.70 -9.82 -15.46
C ASP A 95 5.03 -9.92 -16.23
N VAL A 96 5.10 -9.30 -17.41
CA VAL A 96 6.33 -9.25 -18.22
C VAL A 96 7.45 -8.51 -17.49
N GLU A 97 7.18 -7.35 -16.89
CA GLU A 97 8.22 -6.61 -16.15
C GLU A 97 8.66 -7.37 -14.88
N LEU A 98 7.74 -7.98 -14.15
CA LEU A 98 8.06 -8.80 -12.98
C LEU A 98 8.90 -10.02 -13.35
N LEU A 99 8.58 -10.69 -14.46
CA LEU A 99 9.34 -11.84 -14.96
C LEU A 99 10.77 -11.46 -15.33
N LYS A 100 10.97 -10.29 -15.97
CA LYS A 100 12.32 -9.77 -16.30
C LYS A 100 13.17 -9.57 -15.04
N ILE A 101 12.58 -9.06 -13.96
CA ILE A 101 13.27 -8.78 -12.69
C ILE A 101 13.64 -10.08 -11.97
N TYR A 102 12.68 -11.00 -11.83
CA TYR A 102 12.87 -12.18 -11.00
C TYR A 102 13.44 -13.39 -11.74
N LYS A 103 13.43 -13.36 -13.08
CA LYS A 103 13.80 -14.48 -13.98
C LYS A 103 12.98 -15.75 -13.73
N LYS A 104 11.91 -15.66 -12.93
CA LYS A 104 10.90 -16.69 -12.65
C LYS A 104 9.62 -16.00 -12.17
N MET A 105 8.49 -16.69 -12.28
CA MET A 105 7.23 -16.17 -11.77
C MET A 105 7.19 -16.30 -10.23
N ILE A 106 7.41 -15.20 -9.52
CA ILE A 106 7.35 -15.13 -8.05
C ILE A 106 6.01 -14.58 -7.56
N ILE A 107 5.48 -13.60 -8.29
CA ILE A 107 4.21 -12.95 -8.00
C ILE A 107 3.56 -12.57 -9.34
N ARG A 108 2.23 -12.72 -9.43
CA ARG A 108 1.45 -12.34 -10.61
C ARG A 108 0.83 -10.95 -10.44
N ALA A 109 0.64 -10.24 -11.54
CA ALA A 109 -0.07 -8.97 -11.59
C ALA A 109 -1.49 -9.08 -11.02
N GLU A 110 -2.15 -10.22 -11.23
CA GLU A 110 -3.47 -10.55 -10.67
C GLU A 110 -3.47 -10.59 -9.13
N GLU A 111 -2.40 -11.11 -8.52
CA GLU A 111 -2.27 -11.16 -7.06
C GLU A 111 -2.13 -9.74 -6.48
N LEU A 112 -1.38 -8.87 -7.16
CA LEU A 112 -1.25 -7.46 -6.80
C LEU A 112 -2.61 -6.73 -6.94
N LEU A 113 -3.37 -6.99 -7.98
CA LEU A 113 -4.73 -6.46 -8.13
C LEU A 113 -5.67 -6.94 -7.02
N GLY A 114 -5.56 -8.21 -6.64
CA GLY A 114 -6.29 -8.78 -5.51
C GLY A 114 -5.96 -8.08 -4.19
N ILE A 115 -4.67 -7.83 -3.91
CA ILE A 115 -4.23 -7.03 -2.75
C ILE A 115 -4.86 -5.64 -2.78
N PHE A 116 -4.75 -4.93 -3.92
CA PHE A 116 -5.25 -3.56 -4.03
C PHE A 116 -6.76 -3.48 -3.80
N SER A 117 -7.52 -4.43 -4.36
CA SER A 117 -8.98 -4.48 -4.21
C SER A 117 -9.41 -4.78 -2.78
N ARG A 118 -8.77 -5.76 -2.11
CA ARG A 118 -9.06 -6.12 -0.72
C ARG A 118 -8.73 -4.98 0.24
N GLU A 119 -7.57 -4.34 0.10
CA GLU A 119 -7.15 -3.26 0.99
C GLU A 119 -8.01 -2.00 0.84
N LYS A 120 -8.53 -1.72 -0.37
CA LYS A 120 -9.54 -0.66 -0.55
C LYS A 120 -10.82 -0.95 0.25
N GLY A 121 -11.29 -2.20 0.22
CA GLY A 121 -12.47 -2.63 0.99
C GLY A 121 -12.22 -2.56 2.50
N LYS A 122 -11.09 -3.11 2.95
CA LYS A 122 -10.68 -3.15 4.36
C LYS A 122 -10.58 -1.75 4.97
N ARG A 123 -10.02 -0.77 4.26
CA ARG A 123 -10.02 0.63 4.72
C ARG A 123 -11.44 1.13 5.00
N GLY A 124 -12.41 0.86 4.12
CA GLY A 124 -13.80 1.27 4.32
C GLY A 124 -14.44 0.64 5.57
N GLU A 125 -14.15 -0.62 5.84
CA GLU A 125 -14.72 -1.35 6.97
C GLU A 125 -14.05 -0.98 8.32
N PHE A 126 -12.72 -1.03 8.37
CA PHE A 126 -11.97 -0.97 9.63
C PHE A 126 -11.62 0.45 10.10
N THR A 127 -11.77 1.46 9.24
CA THR A 127 -11.64 2.86 9.63
C THR A 127 -12.88 3.40 10.33
N TYR A 128 -14.08 2.86 10.06
CA TYR A 128 -15.33 3.49 10.51
C TYR A 128 -16.19 2.62 11.45
N GLN A 129 -16.00 1.30 11.48
CA GLN A 129 -17.01 0.40 12.10
C GLN A 129 -16.49 -0.47 13.25
N LYS A 130 -15.18 -0.47 13.57
CA LYS A 130 -14.58 -1.37 14.57
C LYS A 130 -13.68 -0.62 15.56
N LEU A 131 -13.67 -1.11 16.82
CA LEU A 131 -12.75 -0.63 17.85
C LEU A 131 -11.29 -0.89 17.43
N PRO A 132 -10.38 0.11 17.52
CA PRO A 132 -8.99 -0.03 17.07
C PRO A 132 -8.26 -1.23 17.67
N GLN A 133 -8.57 -1.59 18.91
CA GLN A 133 -7.91 -2.65 19.68
C GLN A 133 -8.09 -4.04 19.06
N ALA A 134 -9.19 -4.28 18.36
CA ALA A 134 -9.47 -5.55 17.68
C ALA A 134 -8.79 -5.68 16.30
N ASN A 135 -8.10 -4.63 15.85
CA ASN A 135 -7.59 -4.52 14.48
C ASN A 135 -6.13 -4.94 14.33
N LYS A 136 -5.50 -5.54 15.35
CA LYS A 136 -4.08 -5.92 15.30
C LYS A 136 -3.75 -6.84 14.11
N GLU A 137 -4.45 -7.97 13.99
CA GLU A 137 -4.23 -8.92 12.89
C GLU A 137 -4.57 -8.32 11.52
N PRO A 138 -5.73 -7.64 11.33
CA PRO A 138 -6.01 -6.91 10.10
C PRO A 138 -4.93 -5.88 9.73
N ALA A 139 -4.38 -5.16 10.71
CA ALA A 139 -3.32 -4.18 10.50
C ALA A 139 -1.99 -4.83 10.09
N LYS A 140 -1.64 -5.97 10.71
CA LYS A 140 -0.44 -6.71 10.31
C LYS A 140 -0.56 -7.21 8.88
N GLU A 141 -1.70 -7.79 8.51
CA GLU A 141 -1.97 -8.25 7.15
C GLU A 141 -1.91 -7.08 6.14
N SER A 142 -2.51 -5.94 6.46
CA SER A 142 -2.43 -4.73 5.62
C SER A 142 -0.99 -4.25 5.43
N LEU A 143 -0.18 -4.28 6.48
CA LEU A 143 1.24 -3.91 6.41
C LEU A 143 2.05 -4.86 5.52
N ASP A 144 1.83 -6.17 5.65
CA ASP A 144 2.50 -7.18 4.84
C ASP A 144 2.07 -7.10 3.35
N ASN A 145 0.78 -6.83 3.11
CA ASN A 145 0.24 -6.55 1.78
C ASN A 145 0.87 -5.29 1.15
N ALA A 146 0.97 -4.20 1.93
CA ALA A 146 1.60 -2.96 1.47
C ALA A 146 3.08 -3.15 1.15
N TYR A 147 3.82 -3.84 2.01
CA TYR A 147 5.23 -4.18 1.76
C TYR A 147 5.39 -4.99 0.47
N THR A 148 4.56 -6.02 0.30
CA THR A 148 4.57 -6.89 -0.90
C THR A 148 4.27 -6.09 -2.16
N PHE A 149 3.24 -5.25 -2.14
CA PHE A 149 2.86 -4.45 -3.29
C PHE A 149 3.94 -3.41 -3.64
N PHE A 150 4.34 -2.60 -2.66
CA PHE A 150 5.37 -1.56 -2.85
C PHE A 150 6.68 -2.14 -3.36
N LYS A 151 7.19 -3.21 -2.73
CA LYS A 151 8.46 -3.84 -3.13
C LYS A 151 8.46 -4.25 -4.59
N ASN A 152 7.37 -4.83 -5.08
CA ASN A 152 7.28 -5.29 -6.45
C ASN A 152 7.16 -4.13 -7.43
N ILE A 153 6.32 -3.12 -7.14
CA ILE A 153 6.19 -1.93 -7.99
C ILE A 153 7.48 -1.11 -8.02
N ASN A 154 8.10 -0.88 -6.85
CA ASN A 154 9.35 -0.14 -6.72
C ASN A 154 10.47 -0.76 -7.56
N LYS A 155 10.61 -2.10 -7.55
CA LYS A 155 11.58 -2.79 -8.41
C LYS A 155 11.30 -2.60 -9.90
N VAL A 156 10.03 -2.61 -10.30
CA VAL A 156 9.65 -2.38 -11.71
C VAL A 156 10.04 -0.97 -12.16
N LEU A 157 9.86 0.03 -11.29
CA LEU A 157 10.14 1.43 -11.60
C LEU A 157 11.62 1.80 -11.51
N ARG A 158 12.36 1.20 -10.57
CA ARG A 158 13.76 1.57 -10.30
C ARG A 158 14.82 0.72 -11.01
N LYS A 159 14.42 -0.33 -11.74
CA LYS A 159 15.25 -1.23 -12.59
C LYS A 159 16.69 -1.42 -12.15
#